data_AF-A0A0E0JDI3-F1
#
_entry.id   AF-A0A0E0JDI3-F1
#
_cell.length_a   1.000
_cell.length_b   1.000
_cell.length_c   1.000
_cell.angle_alpha   90.00
_cell.angle_beta   90.00
_cell.angle_gamma   90.00
#
_symmetry.space_group_name_H-M   'P 1'
#
loop_
_entity.id
_entity.type
_entity.pdbx_description
1 polymer ?
#
loop_
_entity_poly.entity_id
_entity_poly.type
_entity_poly.pdbx_seq_one_letter_code
_entity_poly.pdbx_strand_id
1 'polypeptide(L)'
;MERWLLLLLLFAVGLLQARAQPDSKGFISIDCGIPPKTRYVDNDTKISYAADDGFTDGGSNHNVSPEYIDPLLSPRYYNVRAFPDGGRRNCYTLRSLVAGSKYLIRATFMYGNYDGLSKLPVFGLYIGVNFWTTVNITSPIETEVKEAIVMVPDDFVQVCLINTGSGMPFISGLDLRPLENRLYPQI
;
A
#
# COMPACT_ATOMS: atom_id res chain seq x y z
N MET A 1 7.34 22.05 -41.18
CA MET A 1 8.13 21.39 -40.13
C MET A 1 7.55 21.53 -38.73
N GLU A 2 6.78 22.58 -38.41
CA GLU A 2 6.32 22.82 -37.03
C GLU A 2 5.07 22.03 -36.58
N ARG A 3 4.23 21.56 -37.52
CA ARG A 3 3.02 20.81 -37.20
C ARG A 3 3.30 19.37 -36.70
N TRP A 4 4.45 18.80 -37.08
CA TRP A 4 4.93 17.51 -36.56
C TRP A 4 5.59 17.62 -35.19
N LEU A 5 6.21 18.75 -34.84
CA LEU A 5 6.75 18.98 -33.50
C LEU A 5 5.63 19.09 -32.44
N LEU A 6 4.50 19.69 -32.77
CA LEU A 6 3.33 19.78 -31.87
C LEU A 6 2.69 18.42 -31.59
N LEU A 7 2.68 17.51 -32.57
CA LEU A 7 2.18 16.14 -32.40
C LEU A 7 3.10 15.29 -31.50
N LEU A 8 4.41 15.50 -31.60
CA LEU A 8 5.39 14.85 -30.72
C LEU A 8 5.30 15.37 -29.27
N LEU A 9 5.01 16.66 -29.08
CA LEU A 9 4.75 17.22 -27.74
C LEU A 9 3.45 16.68 -27.12
N LEU A 10 2.38 16.49 -27.90
CA LEU A 10 1.13 15.89 -27.40
C LEU A 10 1.29 14.40 -27.04
N PHE A 11 2.16 13.66 -27.73
CA PHE A 11 2.50 12.28 -27.34
C PHE A 11 3.45 12.20 -26.13
N ALA A 12 4.25 13.23 -25.87
CA ALA A 12 5.10 13.30 -24.68
C ALA A 12 4.31 13.59 -23.39
N VAL A 13 3.18 14.32 -23.47
CA VAL A 13 2.30 14.57 -22.30
C VAL A 13 1.46 13.33 -21.93
N GLY A 14 1.27 12.39 -22.86
CA GLY A 14 0.53 11.14 -22.63
C GLY A 14 1.28 10.04 -21.86
N LEU A 15 2.56 10.26 -21.52
CA LEU A 15 3.40 9.36 -20.73
C LEU A 15 3.52 9.80 -19.26
N LEU A 16 2.61 10.65 -18.79
CA LEU A 16 2.38 10.78 -17.36
C LEU A 16 1.80 9.44 -16.88
N GLN A 17 2.67 8.65 -16.25
CA GLN A 17 2.38 7.42 -15.51
C GLN A 17 0.89 7.33 -15.17
N ALA A 18 0.23 6.23 -15.57
CA ALA A 18 -1.07 5.84 -15.05
C ALA A 18 -0.92 5.57 -13.54
N ARG A 19 -0.78 6.64 -12.76
CA ARG A 19 -0.64 6.60 -11.30
C ARG A 19 -1.96 6.08 -10.79
N ALA A 20 -1.88 5.03 -9.98
CA ALA A 20 -3.05 4.31 -9.53
C ALA A 20 -4.04 5.28 -8.85
N GLN A 21 -5.23 5.37 -9.45
CA GLN A 21 -6.30 6.28 -9.05
C GLN A 21 -7.28 5.56 -8.10
N PRO A 22 -8.01 6.31 -7.25
CA PRO A 22 -9.16 5.79 -6.54
C PRO A 22 -10.22 5.21 -7.49
N ASP A 23 -10.98 4.23 -7.01
CA ASP A 23 -12.13 3.67 -7.75
C ASP A 23 -13.33 4.64 -7.77
N SER A 24 -14.45 4.20 -8.35
CA SER A 24 -15.67 5.02 -8.45
C SER A 24 -16.30 5.40 -7.09
N LYS A 25 -15.88 4.76 -5.99
CA LYS A 25 -16.29 5.07 -4.61
C LYS A 25 -15.22 5.91 -3.89
N GLY A 26 -14.15 6.31 -4.57
CA GLY A 26 -13.00 6.98 -3.96
C GLY A 26 -12.11 6.04 -3.15
N PHE A 27 -12.25 4.73 -3.33
CA PHE A 27 -11.46 3.76 -2.58
C PHE A 27 -10.12 3.49 -3.26
N ILE A 28 -9.11 3.23 -2.44
CA ILE A 28 -7.85 2.65 -2.88
C ILE A 28 -7.71 1.33 -2.13
N SER A 29 -7.53 0.21 -2.86
CA SER A 29 -7.24 -1.10 -2.26
C SER A 29 -6.05 -1.70 -2.99
N ILE A 30 -4.96 -1.93 -2.25
CA ILE A 30 -3.68 -2.35 -2.78
C ILE A 30 -3.38 -3.74 -2.25
N ASP A 31 -3.06 -4.63 -3.18
CA ASP A 31 -2.45 -5.92 -2.90
C ASP A 31 -0.95 -5.76 -3.13
N CYS A 32 -0.15 -5.90 -2.08
CA CYS A 32 1.25 -5.51 -2.08
C CYS A 32 2.12 -6.71 -2.46
N GLY A 33 3.00 -6.52 -3.44
CA GLY A 33 3.90 -7.58 -3.90
C GLY A 33 3.36 -8.47 -5.03
N ILE A 34 2.11 -8.30 -5.47
CA ILE A 34 1.64 -8.98 -6.69
C ILE A 34 2.33 -8.44 -7.96
N PRO A 35 2.29 -9.18 -9.10
CA PRO A 35 2.94 -8.73 -10.33
C PRO A 35 2.46 -7.34 -10.77
N PRO A 36 3.37 -6.45 -11.24
CA PRO A 36 3.02 -5.08 -11.64
C PRO A 36 1.86 -5.02 -12.63
N LYS A 37 1.05 -3.96 -12.55
CA LYS A 37 -0.13 -3.72 -13.41
C LYS A 37 -1.26 -4.75 -13.26
N THR A 38 -1.15 -5.70 -12.33
CA THR A 38 -2.21 -6.65 -12.01
C THR A 38 -3.38 -5.94 -11.35
N ARG A 39 -4.60 -6.32 -11.73
CA ARG A 39 -5.85 -5.88 -11.12
C ARG A 39 -6.82 -7.05 -11.07
N TYR A 40 -7.57 -7.14 -9.98
CA TYR A 40 -8.64 -8.11 -9.85
C TYR A 40 -9.77 -7.56 -8.99
N VAL A 41 -10.93 -8.22 -9.05
CA VAL A 41 -12.03 -8.00 -8.13
C VAL A 41 -12.12 -9.23 -7.25
N ASP A 42 -12.00 -9.01 -5.94
CA ASP A 42 -12.13 -10.08 -4.97
C ASP A 42 -13.56 -10.63 -4.99
N ASN A 43 -13.69 -11.96 -5.09
CA ASN A 43 -14.98 -12.60 -5.31
C ASN A 43 -15.91 -12.52 -4.09
N ASP A 44 -15.36 -12.45 -2.89
CA ASP A 44 -16.15 -12.45 -1.66
C ASP A 44 -16.55 -11.03 -1.27
N THR A 45 -15.57 -10.12 -1.22
CA THR A 45 -15.76 -8.73 -0.79
C THR A 45 -16.24 -7.79 -1.90
N LYS A 46 -16.11 -8.21 -3.17
CA LYS A 46 -16.36 -7.38 -4.37
C LYS A 46 -15.49 -6.12 -4.44
N ILE A 47 -14.37 -6.11 -3.72
CA ILE A 47 -13.42 -5.00 -3.71
C ILE A 47 -12.47 -5.15 -4.90
N SER A 48 -12.23 -4.07 -5.63
CA SER A 48 -11.19 -4.03 -6.66
C SER A 48 -9.83 -3.77 -6.01
N TYR A 49 -8.88 -4.65 -6.29
CA TYR A 49 -7.49 -4.55 -5.87
C TYR A 49 -6.59 -4.22 -7.07
N ALA A 50 -5.56 -3.44 -6.80
CA ALA A 50 -4.50 -3.13 -7.75
C ALA A 50 -3.13 -3.49 -7.17
N ALA A 51 -2.18 -3.78 -8.05
CA ALA A 51 -0.77 -3.92 -7.70
C ALA A 51 -0.19 -2.60 -7.16
N ASP A 52 0.90 -2.72 -6.39
CA ASP A 52 1.51 -1.59 -5.70
C ASP A 52 2.54 -0.79 -6.51
N ASP A 53 2.81 -1.17 -7.76
CA ASP A 53 3.82 -0.56 -8.63
C ASP A 53 3.56 0.92 -8.97
N GLY A 54 2.32 1.38 -8.79
CA GLY A 54 1.95 2.79 -8.94
C GLY A 54 2.02 3.63 -7.66
N PHE A 55 2.37 3.04 -6.52
CA PHE A 55 2.25 3.66 -5.20
C PHE A 55 3.56 3.77 -4.42
N THR A 56 4.58 2.99 -4.76
CA THR A 56 5.89 3.03 -4.11
C THR A 56 7.03 2.82 -5.11
N ASP A 57 8.17 3.46 -4.88
CA ASP A 57 9.33 3.43 -5.78
C ASP A 57 10.40 2.39 -5.37
N GLY A 58 10.17 1.68 -4.26
CA GLY A 58 11.17 0.81 -3.64
C GLY A 58 10.64 -0.55 -3.23
N GLY A 59 11.52 -1.33 -2.59
CA GLY A 59 11.21 -2.68 -2.13
C GLY A 59 11.23 -3.73 -3.23
N SER A 60 10.96 -4.96 -2.82
CA SER A 60 10.97 -6.16 -3.67
C SER A 60 9.75 -7.01 -3.37
N ASN A 61 9.20 -7.63 -4.42
CA ASN A 61 8.03 -8.48 -4.32
C ASN A 61 8.47 -9.89 -3.91
N HIS A 62 7.74 -10.50 -2.98
CA HIS A 62 7.96 -11.88 -2.56
C HIS A 62 6.64 -12.64 -2.52
N ASN A 63 6.72 -13.94 -2.77
CA ASN A 63 5.64 -14.87 -2.47
C ASN A 63 5.80 -15.31 -1.00
N VAL A 64 4.69 -15.51 -0.32
CA VAL A 64 4.67 -16.24 0.94
C VAL A 64 5.14 -17.69 0.70
N SER A 65 5.84 -18.26 1.69
CA SER A 65 6.31 -19.65 1.63
C SER A 65 5.12 -20.59 1.43
N PRO A 66 5.21 -21.59 0.53
CA PRO A 66 4.11 -22.50 0.22
C PRO A 66 3.51 -23.22 1.44
N GLU A 67 4.30 -23.42 2.50
CA GLU A 67 3.84 -24.05 3.74
C GLU A 67 2.82 -23.22 4.53
N TYR A 68 2.72 -21.92 4.26
CA TYR A 68 1.79 -20.99 4.90
C TYR A 68 0.65 -20.53 3.96
N ILE A 69 0.54 -21.14 2.78
CA ILE A 69 -0.56 -20.86 1.85
C ILE A 69 -1.76 -21.75 2.20
N ASP A 70 -2.87 -21.11 2.60
CA ASP A 70 -4.15 -21.76 2.88
C ASP A 70 -5.20 -21.30 1.85
N PRO A 71 -6.00 -22.20 1.24
CA PRO A 71 -7.08 -21.83 0.31
C PRO A 71 -8.15 -20.88 0.88
N LEU A 72 -8.31 -20.82 2.21
CA LEU A 72 -9.23 -19.92 2.91
C LEU A 72 -8.64 -18.52 3.11
N LEU A 73 -7.34 -18.34 2.83
CA LEU A 73 -6.66 -17.08 2.97
C LEU A 73 -7.08 -16.14 1.85
N SER A 74 -7.27 -14.86 2.18
CA SER A 74 -7.51 -13.83 1.15
C SER A 74 -6.30 -13.78 0.19
N PRO A 75 -6.52 -13.66 -1.14
CA PRO A 75 -5.43 -13.62 -2.12
C PRO A 75 -4.34 -12.57 -1.82
N ARG A 76 -4.72 -11.47 -1.14
CA ARG A 76 -3.80 -10.39 -0.76
C ARG A 76 -2.70 -10.78 0.24
N TYR A 77 -2.76 -11.98 0.79
CA TYR A 77 -1.77 -12.49 1.72
C TYR A 77 -0.86 -13.55 1.08
N TYR A 78 -1.01 -13.83 -0.22
CA TYR A 78 -0.09 -14.70 -0.95
C TYR A 78 1.21 -14.00 -1.31
N ASN A 79 1.22 -12.67 -1.25
CA ASN A 79 2.34 -11.82 -1.61
C ASN A 79 2.62 -10.78 -0.54
N VAL A 80 3.88 -10.34 -0.51
CA VAL A 80 4.29 -9.16 0.25
C VAL A 80 5.23 -8.32 -0.59
N ARG A 81 5.25 -7.02 -0.33
CA ARG A 81 6.40 -6.18 -0.68
C ARG A 81 7.26 -6.01 0.55
N ALA A 82 8.54 -6.34 0.41
CA ALA A 82 9.56 -6.22 1.46
C ALA A 82 10.57 -5.14 1.12
N PHE A 83 11.03 -4.40 2.13
CA PHE A 83 11.91 -3.26 1.96
C PHE A 83 13.29 -3.55 2.58
N PRO A 84 14.25 -4.06 1.77
CA PRO A 84 15.58 -4.41 2.28
C PRO A 84 16.38 -3.18 2.71
N ASP A 85 17.37 -3.44 3.57
CA ASP A 85 18.20 -2.41 4.18
C ASP A 85 18.91 -1.55 3.14
N GLY A 86 18.50 -0.29 3.06
CA GLY A 86 19.02 0.70 2.11
C GLY A 86 18.23 2.02 2.15
N GLY A 87 16.91 1.93 2.40
CA GLY A 87 16.06 3.07 2.75
C GLY A 87 15.62 2.96 4.20
N ARG A 88 16.07 3.88 5.08
CA ARG A 88 15.55 3.95 6.47
C ARG A 88 14.04 4.19 6.52
N ARG A 89 13.48 4.73 5.44
CA ARG A 89 12.08 5.10 5.29
C ARG A 89 11.61 4.70 3.90
N ASN A 90 10.61 3.83 3.84
CA ASN A 90 10.01 3.35 2.60
C ASN A 90 8.53 3.71 2.61
N CYS A 91 8.07 4.47 1.61
CA CYS A 91 6.74 5.05 1.64
C CYS A 91 5.89 4.60 0.46
N TYR A 92 4.62 4.37 0.75
CA TYR A 92 3.54 4.41 -0.22
C TYR A 92 3.01 5.83 -0.30
N THR A 93 2.73 6.32 -1.50
CA THR A 93 2.06 7.61 -1.72
C THR A 93 0.68 7.37 -2.30
N LEU A 94 -0.36 7.64 -1.52
CA LEU A 94 -1.76 7.56 -1.93
C LEU A 94 -2.20 8.96 -2.37
N ARG A 95 -2.73 9.09 -3.59
CA ARG A 95 -3.02 10.38 -4.24
C ARG A 95 -4.50 10.53 -4.60
N SER A 96 -4.84 11.67 -5.20
CA SER A 96 -6.20 12.02 -5.62
C SER A 96 -7.16 12.07 -4.43
N LEU A 97 -6.67 12.59 -3.30
CA LEU A 97 -7.42 12.81 -2.08
C LEU A 97 -7.97 14.23 -2.01
N VAL A 98 -8.93 14.45 -1.12
CA VAL A 98 -9.51 15.77 -0.85
C VAL A 98 -8.87 16.33 0.41
N ALA A 99 -8.12 17.42 0.26
CA ALA A 99 -7.50 18.12 1.39
C ALA A 99 -8.57 18.51 2.44
N GLY A 100 -8.25 18.29 3.72
CA GLY A 100 -9.14 18.49 4.85
C GLY A 100 -10.14 17.35 5.11
N SER A 101 -10.33 16.41 4.16
CA SER A 101 -11.22 15.26 4.39
C SER A 101 -10.59 14.20 5.29
N LYS A 102 -11.45 13.43 5.97
CA LYS A 102 -11.03 12.30 6.81
C LYS A 102 -11.07 11.00 6.01
N TYR A 103 -10.04 10.18 6.22
CA TYR A 103 -9.87 8.89 5.58
C TYR A 103 -9.53 7.83 6.61
N LEU A 104 -10.11 6.64 6.47
CA LEU A 104 -9.62 5.43 7.12
C LEU A 104 -8.47 4.88 6.28
N ILE A 105 -7.30 4.70 6.89
CA ILE A 105 -6.14 4.01 6.34
C ILE A 105 -6.00 2.68 7.09
N ARG A 106 -5.89 1.58 6.36
CA ARG A 106 -5.68 0.23 6.88
C ARG A 106 -4.46 -0.40 6.23
N ALA A 107 -3.48 -0.80 7.03
CA ALA A 107 -2.33 -1.58 6.57
C ALA A 107 -2.43 -3.00 7.14
N THR A 108 -2.16 -4.01 6.32
CA THR A 108 -2.21 -5.43 6.71
C THR A 108 -0.89 -6.13 6.47
N PHE A 109 -0.55 -7.06 7.36
CA PHE A 109 0.72 -7.75 7.40
C PHE A 109 0.51 -9.23 7.74
N MET A 110 0.92 -10.13 6.85
CA MET A 110 1.09 -11.56 7.14
C MET A 110 2.48 -11.97 6.66
N TYR A 111 3.32 -12.48 7.57
CA TYR A 111 4.74 -12.72 7.27
C TYR A 111 4.95 -13.91 6.33
N GLY A 112 4.29 -15.03 6.60
CA GLY A 112 4.34 -16.22 5.73
C GLY A 112 5.75 -16.73 5.43
N ASN A 113 6.75 -16.39 6.26
CA ASN A 113 8.16 -16.71 6.04
C ASN A 113 8.64 -16.39 4.61
N TYR A 114 8.19 -15.26 4.06
CA TYR A 114 8.44 -14.88 2.66
C TYR A 114 9.95 -14.81 2.32
N ASP A 115 10.81 -14.54 3.30
CA ASP A 115 12.26 -14.42 3.16
C ASP A 115 13.02 -15.70 3.55
N GLY A 116 12.33 -16.74 4.03
CA GLY A 116 12.94 -17.99 4.48
C GLY A 116 13.83 -17.87 5.72
N LEU A 117 13.81 -16.72 6.42
CA LEU A 117 14.67 -16.47 7.58
C LEU A 117 14.06 -16.93 8.90
N SER A 118 12.76 -17.23 8.92
CA SER A 118 11.99 -17.55 10.14
C SER A 118 12.22 -16.52 11.26
N LYS A 119 12.44 -15.26 10.89
CA LYS A 119 12.76 -14.17 11.80
C LYS A 119 11.66 -13.11 11.71
N LEU A 120 10.78 -13.14 12.70
CA LEU A 120 9.63 -12.25 12.76
C LEU A 120 10.07 -10.79 12.98
N PRO A 121 9.72 -9.86 12.07
CA PRO A 121 10.24 -8.50 12.14
C PRO A 121 9.41 -7.59 13.05
N VAL A 122 10.07 -6.57 13.60
CA VAL A 122 9.45 -5.43 14.28
C VAL A 122 9.90 -4.15 13.62
N PHE A 123 8.97 -3.27 13.26
CA PHE A 123 9.26 -2.03 12.55
C PHE A 123 8.22 -0.94 12.83
N GLY A 124 8.57 0.32 12.53
CA GLY A 124 7.70 1.46 12.73
C GLY A 124 6.82 1.75 11.51
N LEU A 125 5.59 2.17 11.76
CA LEU A 125 4.64 2.64 10.75
C LEU A 125 4.33 4.11 11.00
N TYR A 126 4.33 4.91 9.93
CA TYR A 126 4.17 6.36 9.96
C TYR A 126 3.14 6.80 8.93
N ILE A 127 2.40 7.86 9.26
CA ILE A 127 1.55 8.59 8.30
C ILE A 127 2.15 9.97 8.11
N GLY A 128 2.63 10.25 6.89
CA GLY A 128 3.51 11.38 6.62
C GLY A 128 4.74 11.32 7.52
N VAL A 129 4.98 12.39 8.27
CA VAL A 129 6.07 12.48 9.26
C VAL A 129 5.72 11.93 10.64
N ASN A 130 4.43 11.68 10.91
CA ASN A 130 3.95 11.35 12.24
C ASN A 130 4.04 9.84 12.49
N PHE A 131 4.54 9.47 13.68
CA PHE A 131 4.49 8.08 14.12
C PHE A 131 3.03 7.66 14.28
N TRP A 132 2.69 6.54 13.64
CA TRP A 132 1.37 5.96 13.77
C TRP A 132 1.40 4.82 14.79
N THR A 133 2.21 3.80 14.56
CA THR A 133 2.28 2.64 15.46
C THR A 133 3.51 1.76 15.18
N THR A 134 3.78 0.81 16.06
CA THR A 134 4.76 -0.25 15.83
C THR A 134 4.04 -1.49 15.30
N VAL A 135 4.57 -2.06 14.23
CA VAL A 135 4.17 -3.39 13.75
C VAL A 135 5.09 -4.40 14.42
N ASN A 136 4.49 -5.36 15.13
CA ASN A 136 5.19 -6.44 15.82
C ASN A 136 4.60 -7.76 15.35
N ILE A 137 5.33 -8.48 14.51
CA ILE A 137 4.89 -9.78 14.02
C ILE A 137 5.23 -10.85 15.06
N THR A 138 4.23 -11.60 15.50
CA THR A 138 4.38 -12.65 16.53
C THR A 138 4.16 -14.07 15.99
N SER A 139 3.66 -14.19 14.77
CA SER A 139 3.37 -15.48 14.11
C SER A 139 3.55 -15.37 12.60
N PRO A 140 3.96 -16.44 11.90
CA PRO A 140 4.05 -16.44 10.44
C PRO A 140 2.69 -16.39 9.74
N ILE A 141 1.62 -16.89 10.37
CA ILE A 141 0.29 -17.01 9.74
C ILE A 141 -0.74 -16.01 10.27
N GLU A 142 -0.52 -15.44 11.47
CA GLU A 142 -1.44 -14.43 11.98
C GLU A 142 -1.33 -13.15 11.16
N THR A 143 -2.49 -12.58 10.84
CA THR A 143 -2.57 -11.30 10.17
C THR A 143 -2.56 -10.18 11.21
N GLU A 144 -1.57 -9.30 11.13
CA GLU A 144 -1.55 -8.04 11.84
C GLU A 144 -2.27 -6.97 11.01
N VAL A 145 -3.24 -6.28 11.63
CA VAL A 145 -3.99 -5.19 10.99
C VAL A 145 -3.80 -3.92 11.81
N LYS A 146 -3.43 -2.82 11.14
CA LYS A 146 -3.34 -1.49 11.75
C LYS A 146 -4.27 -0.53 11.03
N GLU A 147 -5.12 0.15 11.79
CA GLU A 147 -6.08 1.15 11.30
C GLU A 147 -5.85 2.53 11.92
N ALA A 148 -6.04 3.58 11.12
CA ALA A 148 -6.06 4.96 11.58
C ALA A 148 -7.05 5.77 10.77
N ILE A 149 -7.71 6.70 11.47
CA ILE A 149 -8.48 7.76 10.82
C ILE A 149 -7.60 9.00 10.81
N VAL A 150 -7.33 9.53 9.62
CA VAL A 150 -6.51 10.72 9.44
C VAL A 150 -7.24 11.77 8.63
N MET A 151 -7.04 13.03 9.02
CA MET A 151 -7.36 14.16 8.17
C MET A 151 -6.14 14.43 7.28
N VAL A 152 -6.32 14.40 5.97
CA VAL A 152 -5.21 14.62 5.03
C VAL A 152 -5.04 16.13 4.78
N PRO A 153 -3.83 16.68 4.92
CA PRO A 153 -3.62 18.13 4.74
C PRO A 153 -3.54 18.54 3.26
N ASP A 154 -3.37 17.58 2.35
CA ASP A 154 -3.13 17.81 0.92
C ASP A 154 -3.85 16.74 0.07
N ASP A 155 -3.68 16.78 -1.25
CA ASP A 155 -4.23 15.83 -2.23
C ASP A 155 -3.59 14.42 -2.19
N PHE A 156 -2.66 14.21 -1.26
CA PHE A 156 -1.98 12.94 -1.02
C PHE A 156 -1.72 12.68 0.47
N VAL A 157 -1.48 11.42 0.78
CA VAL A 157 -0.94 10.97 2.08
C VAL A 157 0.11 9.91 1.85
N GLN A 158 1.15 9.92 2.69
CA GLN A 158 2.17 8.89 2.66
C GLN A 158 2.02 7.94 3.84
N VAL A 159 2.13 6.65 3.58
CA VAL A 159 2.23 5.60 4.62
C VAL A 159 3.62 5.02 4.54
N CYS A 160 4.42 5.19 5.58
CA CYS A 160 5.83 4.85 5.56
C CYS A 160 6.19 3.77 6.57
N LEU A 161 6.94 2.78 6.12
CA LEU A 161 7.55 1.73 6.92
C LEU A 161 9.00 2.10 7.22
N ILE A 162 9.37 2.03 8.50
CA ILE A 162 10.69 2.42 9.00
C ILE A 162 11.33 1.22 9.72
N ASN A 163 12.49 0.79 9.22
CA ASN A 163 13.25 -0.27 9.89
C ASN A 163 13.84 0.24 11.22
N THR A 164 13.61 -0.48 12.30
CA THR A 164 14.14 -0.20 13.64
C THR A 164 15.33 -1.09 14.02
N GLY A 165 15.84 -1.89 13.09
CA GLY A 165 16.94 -2.85 13.28
C GLY A 165 16.48 -4.27 13.64
N SER A 166 15.17 -4.50 13.73
CA SER A 166 14.58 -5.75 14.20
C SER A 166 13.95 -6.57 13.07
N GLY A 167 14.58 -6.60 11.89
CA GLY A 167 14.10 -7.35 10.72
C GLY A 167 13.61 -6.46 9.59
N MET A 168 13.32 -7.06 8.43
CA MET A 168 12.97 -6.31 7.23
C MET A 168 11.49 -5.87 7.26
N PRO A 169 11.19 -4.56 7.15
CA PRO A 169 9.81 -4.12 7.02
C PRO A 169 9.17 -4.67 5.75
N PHE A 170 7.92 -5.10 5.86
CA PHE A 170 7.13 -5.59 4.74
C PHE A 170 5.68 -5.15 4.88
N ILE A 171 4.89 -5.30 3.83
CA ILE A 171 3.45 -5.05 3.84
C ILE A 171 2.75 -6.02 2.87
N SER A 172 1.59 -6.53 3.26
CA SER A 172 0.75 -7.42 2.44
C SER A 172 -0.37 -6.63 1.76
N GLY A 173 -0.93 -5.62 2.42
CA GLY A 173 -2.00 -4.82 1.86
C GLY A 173 -2.09 -3.42 2.43
N LEU A 174 -2.59 -2.50 1.62
CA LEU A 174 -2.84 -1.11 2.01
C LEU A 174 -4.17 -0.64 1.43
N ASP A 175 -5.07 -0.20 2.29
CA ASP A 175 -6.38 0.31 1.91
C ASP A 175 -6.59 1.74 2.40
N LEU A 176 -7.32 2.53 1.62
CA LEU A 176 -7.79 3.86 1.99
C LEU A 176 -9.27 3.99 1.62
N ARG A 177 -10.07 4.44 2.59
CA ARG A 177 -11.52 4.66 2.43
C ARG A 177 -11.87 6.10 2.87
N PRO A 178 -12.54 6.91 2.03
CA PRO A 178 -13.08 8.19 2.45
C PRO A 178 -14.14 7.98 3.52
N LEU A 179 -14.17 8.86 4.52
CA LEU A 179 -15.20 8.89 5.55
C LEU A 179 -16.17 10.03 5.29
N GLU A 180 -17.46 9.78 5.45
CA GLU A 180 -18.47 10.82 5.28
C GLU A 180 -18.32 11.90 6.36
N ASN A 181 -18.19 13.15 5.91
CA ASN A 181 -18.07 14.32 6.79
C ASN A 181 -19.23 14.46 7.79
N ARG A 182 -20.41 13.89 7.50
CA ARG A 182 -21.58 13.93 8.39
C ARG A 182 -21.39 13.14 9.69
N LEU A 183 -20.69 12.01 9.62
CA LEU A 183 -20.43 11.17 10.79
C LEU A 183 -19.18 11.63 11.54
N TYR A 184 -18.28 12.33 10.85
CA TYR A 184 -17.03 12.83 11.41
C TYR A 184 -16.84 14.32 11.10
N PRO A 185 -17.65 15.22 11.68
CA PRO A 185 -17.60 16.65 11.39
C PRO A 185 -16.20 17.24 11.62
N GLN A 186 -15.86 18.24 10.81
CA GLN A 186 -14.70 19.10 11.08
C GLN A 186 -15.08 20.01 12.24
N ILE A 187 -14.27 19.99 13.29
CA ILE A 187 -14.39 20.89 14.46
C ILE A 187 -13.46 22.07 14.20
#